data_AF-A0A2Z7AIH2-F1
#
_entry.id   AF-A0A2Z7AIH2-F1
#
_cell.length_a   1.000
_cell.length_b   1.000
_cell.length_c   1.000
_cell.angle_alpha   90.00
_cell.angle_beta   90.00
_cell.angle_gamma   90.00
#
_symmetry.space_group_name_H-M   'P 1'
#
loop_
_entity.id
_entity.type
_entity.pdbx_description
1 polymer ?
#
loop_
_entity_poly.entity_id
_entity_poly.type
_entity_poly.pdbx_seq_one_letter_code
_entity_poly.pdbx_strand_id
1 'polypeptide(L)'
;MKTFFTFSFFVALAFCVSCATSSSPSQYEAFIQCLEKYPIPPSAPISAVLYTPDNSSYSSVLQTYIRNLRFNESTSPKPRLIITALHVSHLQAAIVCAKAYNFLSLNGRLQGTAPSLNLPQARSKRLL
;
A
#
# COMPACT_ATOMS: atom_id res chain seq x y z
N MET A 1 7.68 11.65 -59.36
CA MET A 1 8.70 11.50 -58.30
C MET A 1 8.34 12.19 -56.97
N LYS A 2 7.51 13.24 -56.95
CA LYS A 2 7.14 13.97 -55.71
C LYS A 2 6.09 13.24 -54.84
N THR A 3 5.19 12.48 -55.45
CA THR A 3 4.08 11.76 -54.78
C THR A 3 4.50 10.46 -54.07
N PHE A 4 5.61 9.85 -54.49
CA PHE A 4 6.16 8.65 -53.84
C PHE A 4 6.82 8.99 -52.50
N PHE A 5 7.47 10.16 -52.41
CA PHE A 5 8.13 10.61 -51.18
C PHE A 5 7.11 10.95 -50.08
N THR A 6 5.97 11.52 -50.45
CA THR A 6 4.89 11.86 -49.50
C THR A 6 4.18 10.62 -48.97
N PHE A 7 4.01 9.57 -49.77
CA PHE A 7 3.36 8.32 -49.33
C PHE A 7 4.23 7.58 -48.30
N SER A 8 5.55 7.55 -48.51
CA SER A 8 6.50 6.96 -47.56
C SER A 8 6.53 7.71 -46.22
N PHE A 9 6.41 9.05 -46.24
CA PHE A 9 6.31 9.87 -45.03
C PHE A 9 5.02 9.60 -44.24
N PHE A 10 3.88 9.44 -44.92
CA PHE A 10 2.60 9.12 -44.28
C PHE A 10 2.58 7.73 -43.62
N VAL A 11 3.22 6.73 -44.25
CA VAL A 11 3.34 5.37 -43.69
C VAL A 11 4.27 5.35 -42.47
N ALA A 12 5.36 6.11 -42.47
CA ALA A 12 6.24 6.25 -41.31
C ALA A 12 5.54 6.94 -40.12
N LEU A 13 4.70 7.95 -40.39
CA LEU A 13 3.93 8.66 -39.35
C LEU A 13 2.84 7.77 -38.72
N ALA A 14 2.24 6.87 -39.50
CA ALA A 14 1.26 5.89 -39.01
C ALA A 14 1.89 4.81 -38.09
N PHE A 15 3.15 4.45 -38.32
CA PHE A 15 3.86 3.46 -37.48
C PHE A 15 4.26 4.02 -36.10
N CYS A 16 4.44 5.34 -35.98
CA CYS A 16 4.77 6.00 -34.70
C CYS A 16 3.59 6.08 -33.70
N VAL A 17 2.36 5.76 -34.10
CA VAL A 17 1.16 5.88 -33.22
C VAL A 17 1.02 4.69 -32.24
N SER A 18 1.93 3.71 -32.26
CA SER A 18 2.03 2.74 -31.17
C SER A 18 2.90 3.28 -30.02
N CYS A 19 2.56 4.47 -29.53
CA CYS A 19 3.16 4.99 -28.30
C CYS A 19 2.67 4.11 -27.14
N ALA A 20 3.59 3.34 -26.56
CA ALA A 20 3.39 2.61 -25.32
C ALA A 20 2.72 3.52 -24.28
N THR A 21 1.50 3.18 -23.87
CA THR A 21 0.84 3.78 -22.72
C THR A 21 1.55 3.27 -21.47
N SER A 22 2.66 3.91 -21.11
CA SER A 22 3.28 3.75 -19.80
C SER A 22 2.43 4.53 -18.79
N SER A 23 1.33 3.92 -18.32
CA SER A 23 0.64 4.45 -17.15
C SER A 23 1.59 4.30 -15.96
N SER A 24 2.00 5.43 -15.38
CA SER A 24 2.67 5.38 -14.09
C SER A 24 1.71 4.77 -13.07
N PRO A 25 2.17 3.80 -12.24
CA PRO A 25 1.32 3.23 -11.22
C PRO A 25 0.82 4.34 -10.30
N SER A 26 -0.45 4.25 -9.89
CA SER A 26 -0.96 5.19 -8.88
C SER A 26 -0.12 5.07 -7.60
N GLN A 27 -0.07 6.11 -6.77
CA GLN A 27 0.68 6.09 -5.51
C GLN A 27 0.28 4.89 -4.62
N TYR A 28 -0.98 4.47 -4.70
CA TYR A 28 -1.48 3.27 -4.02
C TYR A 28 -0.87 1.98 -4.60
N GLU A 29 -0.91 1.80 -5.91
CA GLU A 29 -0.33 0.62 -6.57
C GLU A 29 1.18 0.54 -6.35
N ALA A 30 1.86 1.69 -6.43
CA ALA A 30 3.30 1.77 -6.21
C ALA A 30 3.66 1.44 -4.74
N PHE A 31 2.81 1.85 -3.78
CA PHE A 31 2.95 1.47 -2.38
C PHE A 31 2.80 -0.04 -2.16
N ILE A 32 1.76 -0.67 -2.73
CA ILE A 32 1.56 -2.12 -2.64
C ILE A 32 2.73 -2.88 -3.26
N GLN A 33 3.16 -2.48 -4.46
CA GLN A 33 4.32 -3.08 -5.13
C GLN A 33 5.61 -2.96 -4.29
N CYS A 34 5.79 -1.86 -3.56
CA CYS A 34 6.92 -1.71 -2.65
C CYS A 34 6.85 -2.68 -1.48
N LEU A 35 5.67 -2.87 -0.89
CA LEU A 35 5.48 -3.82 0.21
C LEU A 35 5.79 -5.25 -0.24
N GLU A 36 5.32 -5.64 -1.42
CA GLU A 36 5.55 -6.99 -1.97
C GLU A 36 7.02 -7.25 -2.32
N LYS A 37 7.73 -6.22 -2.79
CA LYS A 37 9.16 -6.31 -3.13
C LYS A 37 10.07 -6.18 -1.91
N TYR A 38 9.57 -5.72 -0.78
CA TYR A 38 10.39 -5.53 0.41
C TYR A 38 10.95 -6.89 0.89
N PRO A 39 12.23 -6.99 1.26
CA PRO A 39 12.81 -8.24 1.72
C PRO A 39 12.22 -8.65 3.06
N ILE A 40 11.40 -9.71 3.05
CA ILE A 40 10.68 -10.22 4.22
C ILE A 40 10.98 -11.72 4.36
N PRO A 41 11.16 -12.23 5.59
CA PRO A 41 11.36 -13.65 5.81
C PRO A 41 10.15 -14.48 5.30
N PRO A 42 10.40 -15.65 4.68
CA PRO A 42 9.33 -16.49 4.12
C PRO A 42 8.36 -17.02 5.19
N SER A 43 8.80 -17.07 6.44
CA SER A 43 7.98 -17.46 7.60
C SER A 43 6.88 -16.44 7.94
N ALA A 44 6.95 -15.21 7.42
CA ALA A 44 5.99 -14.15 7.69
C ALA A 44 5.70 -13.36 6.40
N PRO A 45 4.88 -13.88 5.48
CA PRO A 45 4.57 -13.18 4.24
C PRO A 45 3.71 -11.94 4.48
N ILE A 46 3.97 -10.86 3.72
CA ILE A 46 3.24 -9.59 3.87
C ILE A 46 1.76 -9.68 3.46
N SER A 47 1.45 -10.56 2.50
CA SER A 47 0.09 -10.79 2.04
C SER A 47 -0.84 -11.29 3.16
N ALA A 48 -0.31 -12.04 4.13
CA ALA A 48 -1.10 -12.55 5.26
C ALA A 48 -1.51 -11.45 6.26
N VAL A 49 -0.87 -10.27 6.20
CA VAL A 49 -1.10 -9.17 7.13
C VAL A 49 -1.68 -7.92 6.45
N LEU A 50 -2.03 -8.03 5.17
CA LEU A 50 -2.50 -6.93 4.34
C LEU A 50 -3.99 -7.12 4.02
N TYR A 51 -4.81 -6.19 4.47
CA TYR A 51 -6.26 -6.21 4.25
C TYR A 51 -6.69 -5.00 3.44
N THR A 52 -7.19 -5.26 2.24
CA THR A 52 -7.91 -4.30 1.39
C THR A 52 -9.42 -4.47 1.55
N PRO A 53 -10.25 -3.47 1.20
CA PRO A 53 -11.71 -3.60 1.22
C PRO A 53 -12.26 -4.81 0.45
N ASP A 54 -11.50 -5.35 -0.50
CA ASP A 54 -11.89 -6.52 -1.29
C ASP A 54 -11.76 -7.85 -0.51
N ASN A 55 -11.00 -7.85 0.59
CA ASN A 55 -10.84 -9.02 1.44
C ASN A 55 -12.08 -9.21 2.33
N SER A 56 -12.64 -10.42 2.36
CA SER A 56 -13.80 -10.74 3.23
C SER A 56 -13.53 -10.45 4.71
N SER A 57 -12.28 -10.64 5.15
CA SER A 57 -11.85 -10.36 6.53
C SER A 57 -11.68 -8.88 6.85
N TYR A 58 -11.69 -7.98 5.87
CA TYR A 58 -11.41 -6.54 6.07
C TYR A 58 -12.34 -5.91 7.09
N SER A 59 -13.66 -6.12 6.96
CA SER A 59 -14.64 -5.54 7.87
C SER A 59 -14.44 -6.04 9.29
N SER A 60 -14.21 -7.34 9.48
CA SER A 60 -13.97 -7.94 10.81
C SER A 60 -12.71 -7.38 11.47
N VAL A 61 -11.62 -7.31 10.70
CA VAL A 61 -10.35 -6.72 11.15
C VAL A 61 -10.56 -5.25 11.52
N LEU A 62 -11.17 -4.44 10.64
CA LEU A 62 -11.43 -3.04 10.87
C LEU A 62 -12.23 -2.81 12.16
N GLN A 63 -13.33 -3.56 12.37
CA GLN A 63 -14.15 -3.46 13.58
C GLN A 63 -13.36 -3.77 14.86
N THR A 64 -12.43 -4.74 14.78
CA THR A 64 -11.60 -5.13 15.92
C THR A 64 -10.65 -4.00 16.36
N TYR A 65 -10.21 -3.15 15.42
CA TYR A 65 -9.29 -2.05 15.69
C TYR A 65 -9.97 -0.69 15.91
N ILE A 66 -11.25 -0.53 15.54
CA ILE A 66 -12.01 0.69 15.84
C ILE A 66 -12.22 0.80 17.35
N ARG A 67 -11.64 1.83 17.96
CA ARG A 67 -11.83 2.16 19.38
C ARG A 67 -12.93 3.20 19.62
N ASN A 68 -13.23 4.02 18.62
CA ASN A 68 -14.21 5.08 18.71
C ASN A 68 -15.35 4.81 17.70
N LEU A 69 -16.56 4.67 18.22
CA LEU A 69 -17.77 4.32 17.44
C LEU A 69 -18.06 5.32 16.31
N ARG A 70 -17.58 6.57 16.40
CA ARG A 70 -17.70 7.54 15.30
C ARG A 70 -17.05 7.03 13.99
N PHE A 71 -16.04 6.19 14.07
CA PHE A 71 -15.38 5.59 12.90
C PHE A 71 -16.07 4.31 12.39
N ASN A 72 -17.14 3.86 13.05
CA ASN A 72 -17.94 2.72 12.62
C ASN A 72 -19.04 3.11 11.61
N GLU A 73 -19.43 4.38 11.59
CA GLU A 73 -20.47 4.88 10.70
C GLU A 73 -20.16 4.69 9.22
N SER A 74 -21.18 4.42 8.41
CA SER A 74 -21.05 4.23 6.96
C SER A 74 -20.56 5.49 6.23
N THR A 75 -20.85 6.66 6.79
CA THR A 75 -20.47 7.98 6.27
C THR A 75 -19.04 8.38 6.64
N SER A 76 -18.42 7.69 7.60
CA SER A 76 -17.05 7.97 8.03
C SER A 76 -16.02 7.42 7.03
N PRO A 77 -14.97 8.19 6.66
CA PRO A 77 -13.93 7.71 5.76
C PRO A 77 -13.22 6.48 6.31
N LYS A 78 -13.20 5.39 5.54
CA LYS A 78 -12.54 4.12 5.90
C LYS A 78 -11.15 4.02 5.25
N PRO A 79 -10.17 3.36 5.90
CA PRO A 79 -8.83 3.24 5.35
C PRO A 79 -8.85 2.37 4.10
N ARG A 80 -8.15 2.79 3.03
CA ARG A 80 -8.04 1.96 1.81
C ARG A 80 -7.21 0.70 2.02
N LEU A 81 -6.43 0.63 3.09
CA LEU A 81 -5.54 -0.47 3.43
C LEU A 81 -5.34 -0.57 4.94
N ILE A 82 -5.32 -1.80 5.46
CA ILE A 82 -4.96 -2.10 6.85
C ILE A 82 -3.78 -3.06 6.84
N ILE A 83 -2.73 -2.75 7.60
CA ILE A 83 -1.54 -3.60 7.76
C ILE A 83 -1.42 -4.02 9.22
N THR A 84 -1.59 -5.31 9.50
CA THR A 84 -1.46 -5.86 10.85
C THR A 84 -0.09 -6.50 11.05
N ALA A 85 0.92 -5.68 11.31
CA ALA A 85 2.29 -6.18 11.44
C ALA A 85 2.45 -7.19 12.59
N LEU A 86 2.76 -8.45 12.23
CA LEU A 86 3.07 -9.54 13.16
C LEU A 86 4.58 -9.67 13.42
N HIS A 87 5.41 -9.16 12.52
CA HIS A 87 6.86 -9.21 12.59
C HIS A 87 7.47 -7.82 12.37
N VAL A 88 8.66 -7.58 12.93
CA VAL A 88 9.35 -6.28 12.83
C VAL A 88 9.61 -5.89 11.37
N SER A 89 9.87 -6.87 10.51
CA SER A 89 10.03 -6.65 9.06
C SER A 89 8.80 -6.03 8.41
N HIS A 90 7.58 -6.35 8.87
CA HIS A 90 6.35 -5.77 8.32
C HIS A 90 6.24 -4.28 8.66
N LEU A 91 6.64 -3.89 9.88
CA LEU A 91 6.69 -2.47 10.28
C LEU A 91 7.74 -1.71 9.48
N GLN A 92 8.93 -2.29 9.31
CA GLN A 92 9.99 -1.69 8.52
C GLN A 92 9.56 -1.50 7.06
N ALA A 93 8.96 -2.52 6.44
CA ALA A 93 8.40 -2.44 5.09
C ALA A 93 7.36 -1.31 4.98
N ALA A 94 6.39 -1.28 5.88
CA ALA A 94 5.33 -0.27 5.90
C ALA A 94 5.88 1.15 6.03
N ILE A 95 6.83 1.39 6.94
CA ILE A 95 7.43 2.71 7.16
C ILE A 95 8.25 3.15 5.94
N VAL A 96 9.08 2.27 5.40
CA VAL A 96 9.94 2.58 4.24
C VAL A 96 9.08 2.89 3.02
N CYS A 97 8.11 2.03 2.69
CA CYS A 97 7.25 2.24 1.54
C CYS A 97 6.31 3.46 1.74
N ALA A 98 5.81 3.71 2.95
CA ALA A 98 4.91 4.84 3.17
C ALA A 98 5.63 6.18 3.04
N LYS A 99 6.92 6.24 3.40
CA LYS A 99 7.79 7.39 3.14
C LYS A 99 8.05 7.57 1.65
N ALA A 100 8.32 6.48 0.93
CA ALA A 100 8.62 6.53 -0.50
C ALA A 100 7.43 7.04 -1.34
N TYR A 101 6.20 6.68 -0.95
CA TYR A 101 4.98 6.98 -1.73
C TYR A 101 4.03 7.96 -1.03
N ASN A 102 4.51 8.73 -0.05
CA ASN A 102 3.73 9.73 0.70
C ASN A 102 2.40 9.20 1.27
N PHE A 103 2.34 7.91 1.61
CA PHE A 103 1.12 7.26 2.09
C PHE A 103 0.83 7.58 3.58
N LEU A 104 1.77 8.23 4.25
CA LEU A 104 1.68 8.63 5.66
C LEU A 104 1.21 10.09 5.76
N SER A 105 -0.10 10.30 5.87
CA SER A 105 -0.64 11.58 6.33
C SER A 105 -0.51 11.67 7.85
N LEU A 106 0.67 12.08 8.33
CA LEU A 106 0.83 12.46 9.73
C LEU A 106 0.26 13.87 9.91
N ASN A 107 -1.05 13.99 10.19
CA ASN A 107 -1.59 15.16 10.90
C ASN A 107 -1.22 15.08 12.40
N GLY A 108 0.06 14.87 12.66
CA GLY A 108 0.66 14.75 13.98
C GLY A 108 2.10 15.21 13.87
N ARG A 109 2.34 16.44 14.30
CA ARG A 109 3.68 17.01 14.48
C ARG A 109 4.46 16.06 15.40
N LEU A 110 5.41 15.29 14.87
CA LEU A 110 6.34 14.51 15.69
C LEU A 110 7.34 15.46 16.35
N GLN A 111 6.86 16.22 17.33
CA GLN A 111 7.70 16.96 18.26
C GLN A 111 7.83 16.10 19.51
N GLY A 112 8.97 15.45 19.68
CA GLY A 112 9.36 14.79 20.92
C GLY A 112 9.46 13.27 20.84
N THR A 113 10.70 12.80 20.99
CA THR A 113 11.14 11.53 21.61
C THR A 113 10.51 10.23 21.10
N ALA A 114 11.36 9.35 20.56
CA ALA A 114 11.05 7.94 20.28
C ALA A 114 10.20 7.35 21.42
N PRO A 115 8.92 7.00 21.19
CA PRO A 115 8.18 6.26 22.17
C PRO A 115 8.81 4.88 22.21
N SER A 116 9.30 4.50 23.39
CA SER A 116 9.61 3.11 23.70
C SER A 116 8.43 2.28 23.24
N LEU A 117 8.61 1.54 22.15
CA LEU A 117 7.59 0.74 21.49
C LEU A 117 7.40 -0.46 22.41
N ASN A 118 6.60 -0.28 23.46
CA ASN A 118 6.03 -1.37 24.23
C ASN A 118 5.13 -2.13 23.28
N LEU A 119 5.75 -3.07 22.57
CA LEU A 119 5.12 -4.25 22.03
C LEU A 119 4.16 -4.74 23.13
N PRO A 120 2.84 -4.83 22.89
CA PRO A 120 2.01 -5.58 23.82
C PRO A 120 2.61 -6.98 23.80
N GLN A 121 3.29 -7.34 24.89
CA GLN A 121 3.68 -8.72 25.14
C GLN A 121 2.43 -9.53 24.84
N ALA A 122 2.57 -10.46 23.90
CA ALA A 122 1.63 -11.55 23.72
C ALA A 122 1.41 -12.12 25.11
N ARG A 123 0.29 -11.74 25.73
CA ARG A 123 -0.08 -12.15 27.07
C ARG A 123 -0.32 -13.65 26.93
N SER A 124 0.69 -14.41 27.35
CA SER A 124 0.60 -15.80 27.75
C SER A 124 -0.72 -16.00 28.48
N LYS A 125 -1.74 -16.50 27.75
CA LYS A 125 -2.86 -17.16 28.39
C LYS A 125 -2.35 -18.54 28.74
N ARG A 126 -1.77 -18.57 29.95
CA ARG A 126 -1.53 -19.70 30.81
C ARG A 126 -2.65 -20.74 30.62
N LEU A 127 -2.22 -21.98 30.36
CA LEU A 127 -2.96 -23.23 30.54
C LEU A 127 -3.92 -23.13 31.72
N LEU A 128 -5.20 -23.36 31.45
CA LEU A 128 -6.12 -24.18 32.22
C LEU A 128 -7.13 -24.75 31.22
#